data_AF-A0A8S2YDB9-F1
#
_entry.id   AF-A0A8S2YDB9-F1
#
_cell.length_a   1.000
_cell.length_b   1.000
_cell.length_c   1.000
_cell.angle_alpha   90.00
_cell.angle_beta   90.00
_cell.angle_gamma   90.00
#
_symmetry.space_group_name_H-M   'P 1'
#
loop_
_entity.id
_entity.type
_entity.pdbx_description
1 polymer ?
#
loop_
_entity_poly.entity_id
_entity_poly.type
_entity_poly.pdbx_seq_one_letter_code
_entity_poly.pdbx_strand_id
1 'polypeptide(L)'
;AELDQLRQQTEKRKERLNMLIQQRQEFDTASNRLTMWIDDRLRVITTEQTIPFKSSEIERLHKKHLDIINEIKFQRITLDNMMKLSEEIKNGYSHEGQNEIDLHMNDIVRKLNHLDET
;
A
#
# COMPACT_ATOMS: atom_id res chain seq x y z
N ALA A 1 6.49 -19.92 -41.38
CA ALA A 1 5.77 -20.76 -40.40
C ALA A 1 6.41 -20.70 -39.01
N GLU A 2 7.55 -21.34 -38.76
CA GLU A 2 8.22 -21.33 -37.45
C GLU A 2 8.73 -19.93 -37.04
N LEU A 3 9.33 -19.18 -37.99
CA LEU A 3 9.75 -17.80 -37.75
C LEU A 3 8.58 -16.87 -37.42
N ASP A 4 7.43 -17.07 -38.05
CA ASP A 4 6.23 -16.26 -37.79
C ASP A 4 5.62 -16.59 -36.43
N GLN A 5 5.61 -17.87 -36.04
CA GLN A 5 5.22 -18.30 -34.70
C GLN A 5 6.15 -17.73 -33.62
N LEU A 6 7.47 -17.76 -33.85
CA LEU A 6 8.44 -17.20 -32.92
C LEU A 6 8.28 -15.68 -32.76
N ARG A 7 8.02 -14.96 -33.85
CA ARG A 7 7.70 -13.52 -33.82
C ARG A 7 6.45 -13.24 -33.02
N GLN A 8 5.36 -13.97 -33.27
CA GLN A 8 4.11 -13.81 -32.51
C GLN A 8 4.27 -14.11 -31.02
N GLN A 9 5.03 -15.15 -30.67
CA GLN A 9 5.33 -15.46 -29.27
C GLN A 9 6.16 -14.36 -28.60
N THR A 10 7.13 -13.79 -29.32
CA THR A 10 7.97 -12.72 -28.80
C THR A 10 7.17 -11.45 -28.53
N GLU A 11 6.29 -11.04 -29.44
CA GLU A 11 5.42 -9.88 -29.22
C GLU A 11 4.46 -10.10 -28.05
N LYS A 12 3.83 -11.27 -27.94
CA LYS A 12 2.98 -11.60 -26.78
C LYS A 12 3.74 -11.54 -25.45
N ARG A 13 4.98 -12.02 -25.43
CA ARG A 13 5.85 -11.93 -24.23
C ARG A 13 6.20 -10.49 -23.89
N LYS A 14 6.48 -9.67 -24.90
CA LYS A 14 6.77 -8.24 -24.74
C LYS A 14 5.57 -7.47 -24.21
N GLU A 15 4.37 -7.71 -24.75
CA GLU A 15 3.12 -7.13 -24.26
C GLU A 15 2.86 -7.52 -22.79
N ARG A 16 3.02 -8.81 -22.46
CA ARG A 16 2.87 -9.28 -21.08
C ARG A 16 3.90 -8.64 -20.13
N LEU A 17 5.14 -8.51 -20.57
CA LEU A 17 6.20 -7.88 -19.77
C LEU A 17 5.89 -6.40 -19.51
N ASN A 18 5.46 -5.66 -20.53
CA ASN A 18 5.08 -4.25 -20.38
C ASN A 18 3.92 -4.08 -19.40
N MET A 19 2.90 -4.94 -19.47
CA MET A 19 1.79 -4.94 -18.52
C MET A 19 2.26 -5.18 -17.09
N LEU A 20 3.13 -6.18 -16.86
CA LEU A 20 3.67 -6.49 -15.54
C LEU A 20 4.52 -5.36 -14.97
N ILE A 21 5.30 -4.67 -15.82
CA ILE A 21 6.09 -3.49 -15.42
C ILE A 21 5.15 -2.36 -14.98
N GLN A 22 4.10 -2.08 -15.76
CA GLN A 22 3.14 -1.03 -15.42
C GLN A 22 2.42 -1.35 -14.11
N GLN A 23 1.89 -2.56 -13.95
CA GLN A 23 1.23 -3.00 -12.72
C GLN A 23 2.18 -2.91 -11.52
N ARG A 24 3.45 -3.28 -11.69
CA ARG A 24 4.46 -3.14 -10.63
C ARG A 24 4.70 -1.69 -10.24
N GLN A 25 4.79 -0.77 -11.20
CA GLN A 25 4.94 0.65 -10.92
C GLN A 25 3.73 1.22 -10.17
N GLU A 26 2.52 0.80 -10.55
CA GLU A 26 1.28 1.17 -9.86
C GLU A 26 1.29 0.66 -8.41
N PHE A 27 1.67 -0.60 -8.21
CA PHE A 27 1.82 -1.21 -6.89
C PHE A 27 2.85 -0.47 -6.02
N ASP A 28 4.05 -0.24 -6.53
CA ASP A 28 5.14 0.42 -5.79
C ASP A 28 4.75 1.86 -5.42
N THR A 29 4.07 2.58 -6.32
CA THR A 29 3.60 3.95 -6.07
C THR A 29 2.55 3.98 -4.96
N ALA A 30 1.56 3.07 -5.03
CA ALA A 30 0.51 2.97 -4.02
C ALA A 30 1.09 2.57 -2.65
N SER A 31 1.99 1.59 -2.64
CA SER A 31 2.70 1.08 -1.46
C SER A 31 3.49 2.17 -0.76
N ASN A 32 4.31 2.91 -1.50
CA ASN A 32 5.10 4.01 -0.95
C ASN A 32 4.21 5.11 -0.38
N ARG A 33 3.14 5.49 -1.10
CA ARG A 33 2.21 6.53 -0.66
C ARG A 33 1.52 6.13 0.64
N LEU A 34 1.02 4.90 0.74
CA LEU A 34 0.35 4.41 1.94
C LEU A 34 1.31 4.32 3.12
N THR A 35 2.52 3.80 2.90
CA THR A 35 3.56 3.72 3.95
C THR A 35 3.91 5.10 4.49
N MET A 36 4.18 6.07 3.61
CA MET A 36 4.46 7.45 4.02
C MET A 36 3.33 8.08 4.82
N TRP A 37 2.08 7.83 4.41
CA TRP A 37 0.92 8.34 5.14
C TRP A 37 0.80 7.69 6.53
N ILE A 38 1.04 6.38 6.67
CA ILE A 38 1.01 5.70 7.97
C ILE A 38 2.09 6.28 8.89
N ASP A 39 3.32 6.42 8.40
CA ASP A 39 4.44 6.94 9.18
C ASP A 39 4.20 8.40 9.65
N ASP A 40 3.57 9.22 8.81
CA ASP A 40 3.18 10.60 9.16
C ASP A 40 2.12 10.61 10.28
N ARG A 41 1.09 9.75 10.18
CA ARG A 41 0.02 9.68 11.18
C ARG A 41 0.49 9.12 12.52
N LEU A 42 1.33 8.09 12.51
CA LEU A 42 1.93 7.56 13.74
C LEU A 42 2.76 8.62 14.46
N ARG A 43 3.54 9.42 13.71
CA ARG A 43 4.30 10.53 14.26
C ARG A 43 3.38 11.57 14.91
N VAL A 44 2.32 11.96 14.21
CA VAL A 44 1.32 12.91 14.72
C VAL A 44 0.76 12.46 16.06
N ILE A 45 0.27 11.22 16.14
CA ILE A 45 -0.34 10.69 17.38
C ILE A 45 0.69 10.63 18.51
N THR A 46 1.91 10.16 18.22
CA THR A 46 2.99 10.05 19.22
C THR A 46 3.39 11.42 19.79
N THR A 47 3.48 12.45 18.96
CA THR A 47 3.86 13.81 19.41
C THR A 47 2.79 14.49 20.25
N GLU A 48 1.52 14.08 20.14
CA GLU A 48 0.41 14.70 20.85
C GLU A 48 0.25 14.16 22.27
N GLN A 49 0.81 13.00 22.61
CA GLN A 49 0.70 12.38 23.95
C GLN A 49 1.50 13.09 25.05
N THR A 50 2.33 14.10 24.73
CA THR A 50 3.30 14.72 25.67
C THR A 50 2.87 16.04 26.34
N ILE A 51 1.62 16.52 26.18
CA ILE A 51 1.22 17.87 26.63
C ILE A 51 0.22 17.81 27.81
N PRO A 52 0.39 18.61 28.88
CA PRO A 52 -0.63 18.76 29.93
C PRO A 52 -1.86 19.50 29.38
N PHE A 53 -3.01 18.82 29.33
CA PHE A 53 -4.17 19.30 28.60
C PHE A 53 -5.10 20.21 29.42
N LYS A 54 -5.44 21.38 28.84
CA LYS A 54 -6.65 22.15 29.18
C LYS A 54 -7.85 21.56 28.42
N SER A 55 -9.08 21.79 28.89
CA SER A 55 -10.30 21.22 28.28
C SER A 55 -10.42 21.45 26.76
N SER A 56 -10.09 22.65 26.28
CA SER A 56 -10.13 22.98 24.84
C SER A 56 -9.13 22.20 24.00
N GLU A 57 -8.00 21.82 24.60
CA GLU A 57 -6.97 21.03 23.95
C GLU A 57 -7.40 19.57 23.79
N ILE A 58 -8.13 19.03 24.78
CA ILE A 58 -8.72 17.69 24.73
C ILE A 58 -9.76 17.61 23.61
N GLU A 59 -10.65 18.60 23.48
CA GLU A 59 -11.65 18.66 22.41
C GLU A 59 -11.01 18.73 21.02
N ARG A 60 -9.95 19.54 20.87
CA ARG A 60 -9.17 19.63 19.62
C ARG A 60 -8.55 18.29 19.25
N LEU A 61 -7.93 17.60 20.22
CA LEU A 61 -7.31 16.29 20.00
C LEU A 61 -8.34 15.22 19.66
N HIS A 62 -9.47 15.20 20.37
CA HIS A 62 -10.55 14.27 20.09
C HIS A 62 -11.06 14.40 18.66
N LYS A 63 -11.30 15.64 18.20
CA LYS A 63 -11.69 15.90 16.81
C LYS A 63 -10.64 15.42 15.82
N LYS A 64 -9.37 15.71 16.08
CA LYS A 64 -8.26 15.28 15.22
C LYS A 64 -8.15 13.75 15.14
N HIS A 65 -8.30 13.04 16.26
CA HIS A 65 -8.30 11.57 16.27
C HIS A 65 -9.48 11.02 15.47
N LEU A 66 -10.67 11.62 15.58
CA LEU A 66 -11.82 11.22 14.74
C LEU A 66 -11.54 11.41 13.25
N ASP A 67 -10.89 12.50 12.86
CA ASP A 67 -10.49 12.73 11.47
C ASP A 67 -9.50 11.66 11.00
N ILE A 68 -8.50 11.30 11.82
CA ILE A 68 -7.55 10.23 11.53
C ILE A 68 -8.26 8.88 11.37
N ILE A 69 -9.19 8.53 12.26
CA ILE A 69 -9.99 7.29 12.15
C ILE A 69 -10.74 7.22 10.82
N ASN A 70 -11.32 8.34 10.37
CA ASN A 70 -12.01 8.38 9.08
C ASN A 70 -11.05 8.23 7.91
N GLU A 71 -9.85 8.81 8.00
CA GLU A 71 -8.81 8.60 6.99
C GLU A 71 -8.33 7.13 6.97
N ILE A 72 -8.14 6.48 8.13
CA ILE A 72 -7.77 5.05 8.21
C ILE A 72 -8.77 4.18 7.44
N LYS A 73 -10.08 4.43 7.59
CA LYS A 73 -11.12 3.71 6.84
C LYS A 73 -10.95 3.86 5.33
N PHE A 74 -10.61 5.05 4.86
CA PHE A 74 -10.32 5.28 3.44
C PHE A 74 -9.05 4.54 2.99
N GLN A 75 -8.01 4.51 3.83
CA GLN A 75 -6.78 3.80 3.52
C GLN A 75 -6.94 2.29 3.52
N ARG A 76 -7.87 1.72 4.31
CA ARG A 76 -8.24 0.30 4.22
C ARG A 76 -8.78 -0.08 2.84
N ILE A 77 -9.58 0.79 2.21
CA ILE A 77 -10.04 0.59 0.83
C ILE A 77 -8.87 0.60 -0.16
N THR A 78 -7.89 1.49 0.06
CA THR A 78 -6.68 1.56 -0.78
C THR A 78 -5.86 0.27 -0.63
N LEU A 79 -5.70 -0.22 0.60
CA LEU A 79 -5.02 -1.48 0.90
C LEU A 79 -5.71 -2.68 0.22
N ASP A 80 -7.04 -2.75 0.27
CA ASP A 80 -7.80 -3.83 -0.39
C ASP A 80 -7.57 -3.84 -1.91
N ASN A 81 -7.52 -2.67 -2.53
CA ASN A 81 -7.20 -2.55 -3.96
C ASN A 81 -5.76 -2.96 -4.26
N MET A 82 -4.81 -2.61 -3.39
CA MET A 82 -3.43 -3.06 -3.51
C MET A 82 -3.29 -4.56 -3.35
N MET A 83 -4.06 -5.19 -2.45
CA MET A 83 -4.08 -6.66 -2.31
C MET A 83 -4.52 -7.33 -3.61
N LYS A 84 -5.59 -6.84 -4.24
CA LYS A 84 -6.04 -7.36 -5.54
C LYS A 84 -4.97 -7.21 -6.62
N LEU A 85 -4.38 -6.02 -6.72
CA LEU A 85 -3.29 -5.75 -7.68
C LEU A 85 -2.08 -6.66 -7.41
N SER A 86 -1.74 -6.91 -6.14
CA SER A 86 -0.65 -7.79 -5.76
C SER A 86 -0.86 -9.23 -6.25
N GLU A 87 -2.08 -9.76 -6.14
CA GLU A 87 -2.43 -11.09 -6.64
C GLU A 87 -2.37 -11.17 -8.17
N GLU A 88 -2.79 -10.12 -8.87
CA GLU A 88 -2.68 -10.03 -10.33
C GLU A 88 -1.21 -10.06 -10.81
N ILE A 89 -0.34 -9.31 -10.12
CA ILE A 89 1.09 -9.22 -10.45
C ILE A 89 1.81 -10.54 -10.15
N LYS A 90 1.52 -11.17 -9.01
CA LYS A 90 2.21 -12.40 -8.56
C LYS A 90 2.21 -13.51 -9.62
N ASN A 91 1.12 -13.67 -10.36
CA ASN A 91 0.99 -14.66 -11.43
C ASN A 91 2.00 -14.47 -12.60
N GLY A 92 2.64 -13.30 -12.69
CA GLY A 92 3.67 -12.99 -13.68
C GLY A 92 5.10 -13.03 -13.15
N TYR A 93 5.31 -13.22 -11.85
CA TYR A 93 6.61 -13.10 -11.19
C TYR A 93 7.21 -14.45 -10.78
N SER A 94 8.52 -14.45 -10.53
CA SER A 94 9.21 -15.57 -9.88
C SER A 94 8.73 -15.73 -8.44
N HIS A 95 8.98 -16.90 -7.84
CA HIS A 95 8.67 -17.14 -6.42
C HIS A 95 9.34 -16.10 -5.50
N GLU A 96 10.57 -15.69 -5.81
CA GLU A 96 11.27 -14.64 -5.08
C GLU A 96 10.55 -13.30 -5.19
N GLY A 97 10.14 -12.89 -6.40
CA GLY A 97 9.38 -11.66 -6.60
C GLY A 97 8.00 -11.69 -5.95
N GLN A 98 7.35 -12.86 -5.90
CA GLN A 98 6.10 -13.04 -5.15
C GLN A 98 6.32 -12.85 -3.64
N ASN A 99 7.38 -13.45 -3.09
CA ASN A 99 7.74 -13.32 -1.68
C ASN A 99 8.05 -11.86 -1.31
N GLU A 100 8.74 -11.09 -2.16
CA GLU A 100 8.97 -9.67 -1.92
C GLU A 100 7.66 -8.87 -1.82
N ILE A 101 6.73 -9.13 -2.74
CA ILE A 101 5.40 -8.50 -2.73
C ILE A 101 4.66 -8.84 -1.43
N ASP A 102 4.70 -10.10 -1.01
CA ASP A 102 4.08 -10.56 0.23
C ASP A 102 4.67 -9.90 1.47
N LEU A 103 6.00 -9.81 1.55
CA LEU A 103 6.68 -9.15 2.67
C LEU A 103 6.28 -7.68 2.76
N HIS A 104 6.24 -6.96 1.64
CA HIS A 104 5.79 -5.57 1.62
C HIS A 104 4.33 -5.42 2.03
N MET A 105 3.43 -6.24 1.49
CA MET A 105 2.01 -6.17 1.85
C MET A 105 1.78 -6.46 3.33
N ASN A 106 2.47 -7.46 3.87
CA ASN A 106 2.39 -7.79 5.29
C ASN A 106 2.91 -6.66 6.20
N ASP A 107 3.99 -5.97 5.82
CA ASP A 107 4.48 -4.81 6.57
C ASP A 107 3.43 -3.67 6.59
N ILE A 108 2.83 -3.36 5.45
CA ILE A 108 1.82 -2.30 5.34
C ILE A 108 0.58 -2.65 6.15
N VAL A 109 0.08 -3.89 6.05
CA VAL A 109 -1.06 -4.38 6.85
C VAL A 109 -0.76 -4.22 8.34
N ARG A 110 0.41 -4.67 8.78
CA ARG A 110 0.84 -4.58 10.17
C ARG A 110 0.89 -3.13 10.66
N LYS A 111 1.48 -2.24 9.87
CA LYS A 111 1.58 -0.80 10.21
C LYS A 111 0.20 -0.13 10.26
N LEU A 112 -0.68 -0.42 9.31
CA LEU A 112 -2.02 0.15 9.28
C LEU A 112 -2.87 -0.34 10.45
N ASN A 113 -2.79 -1.62 10.79
CA ASN A 113 -3.48 -2.17 11.96
C ASN A 113 -2.95 -1.55 13.26
N HIS A 114 -1.63 -1.36 13.38
CA HIS A 114 -1.06 -0.68 14.53
C HIS A 114 -1.60 0.75 14.68
N LEU A 115 -1.71 1.49 13.57
CA LEU A 115 -2.28 2.83 13.56
C LEU A 115 -3.77 2.85 13.96
N ASP A 116 -4.55 1.83 13.59
CA ASP A 116 -5.97 1.68 13.95
C ASP A 116 -6.16 1.35 15.44
N GLU A 117 -5.16 0.74 16.07
CA GLU A 117 -5.15 0.40 17.50
C GLU A 117 -4.65 1.54 18.41
N THR A 118 -4.10 2.62 17.83
CA THR A 118 -3.52 3.76 18.57
C THR A 118 -4.55 4.86 18.83
#